data_AF-A0A4Q3CFY1-F1
#
_entry.id   AF-A0A4Q3CFY1-F1
#
_cell.length_a   1.000
_cell.length_b   1.000
_cell.length_c   1.000
_cell.angle_alpha   90.00
_cell.angle_beta   90.00
_cell.angle_gamma   90.00
#
_symmetry.space_group_name_H-M   'P 1'
#
loop_
_entity.id
_entity.type
_entity.pdbx_description
1 polymer ?
#
loop_
_entity_poly.entity_id
_entity_poly.type
_entity_poly.pdbx_seq_one_letter_code
_entity_poly.pdbx_strand_id
1 'polypeptide(L)'
;MRLLILPLALLFSGQALAQDRDAPRGMSAEQVGDALSNPMVQSGIAGLVAAFTDNILDTGIGPIARYSDDVRPEDTLGDLVRREDPRFDENLQRRTRGAVALAGQATRDGVAMSNELGKTADRLQLL
;
A
#
# COMPACT_ATOMS: atom_id res chain seq x y z
N MET A 1 20.54 16.63 -16.09
CA MET A 1 20.37 15.29 -16.68
C MET A 1 19.22 14.61 -15.98
N ARG A 2 18.04 14.54 -16.61
CA ARG A 2 16.77 14.17 -15.99
C ARG A 2 15.94 13.48 -17.07
N LEU A 3 15.23 12.41 -16.70
CA LEU A 3 14.30 11.59 -17.50
C LEU A 3 14.90 10.29 -18.10
N LEU A 4 14.86 9.19 -17.34
CA LEU A 4 14.82 7.81 -17.87
C LEU A 4 14.26 6.83 -16.81
N ILE A 5 13.04 7.02 -16.30
CA ILE A 5 12.34 5.98 -15.49
C ILE A 5 10.83 5.97 -15.81
N LEU A 6 10.46 5.90 -17.09
CA LEU A 6 9.04 5.86 -17.50
C LEU A 6 8.57 4.69 -18.40
N PRO A 7 9.36 3.65 -18.80
CA PRO A 7 8.76 2.59 -19.62
C PRO A 7 8.27 1.37 -18.85
N LEU A 8 8.61 1.18 -17.57
CA LEU A 8 8.34 -0.10 -16.90
C LEU A 8 6.89 -0.26 -16.38
N ALA A 9 6.14 0.84 -16.20
CA ALA A 9 4.77 0.79 -15.69
C ALA A 9 3.73 0.33 -16.73
N LEU A 10 4.05 0.34 -18.03
CA LEU A 10 3.11 0.01 -19.11
C LEU A 10 3.05 -1.48 -19.46
N LEU A 11 4.00 -2.30 -18.98
CA LEU A 11 4.07 -3.73 -19.34
C LEU A 11 3.17 -4.62 -18.47
N PHE A 12 2.64 -4.13 -17.35
CA PHE A 12 1.76 -4.92 -16.46
C PHE A 12 0.26 -4.74 -16.75
N SER A 13 -0.13 -3.76 -17.56
CA SER A 13 -1.56 -3.46 -17.81
C SER A 13 -2.26 -4.46 -18.74
N GLY A 14 -1.52 -5.28 -19.49
CA GLY A 14 -2.09 -6.19 -20.50
C GLY A 14 -2.73 -7.47 -19.94
N GLN A 15 -2.32 -7.94 -18.76
CA GLN A 15 -2.76 -9.23 -18.23
C GLN A 15 -4.15 -9.16 -17.56
N ALA A 16 -4.64 -7.95 -17.24
CA ALA A 16 -5.89 -7.75 -16.51
C ALA A 16 -7.16 -7.87 -17.38
N LEU A 17 -7.02 -7.85 -18.71
CA LEU A 17 -8.17 -7.81 -19.64
C LEU A 17 -8.54 -9.17 -20.25
N ALA A 18 -7.86 -10.27 -19.89
CA ALA A 18 -8.08 -11.59 -20.50
C ALA A 18 -8.64 -12.67 -19.56
N GLN A 19 -8.83 -12.38 -18.28
CA GLN A 19 -9.25 -13.37 -17.28
C GLN A 19 -10.71 -13.17 -16.85
N ASP A 20 -11.61 -13.20 -17.83
CA ASP A 20 -13.06 -13.14 -17.63
C ASP A 20 -13.69 -14.52 -17.79
N ARG A 21 -13.36 -15.48 -16.90
CA ARG A 21 -14.09 -16.76 -16.85
C ARG A 21 -14.40 -17.38 -15.49
N ASP A 22 -13.83 -16.93 -14.37
CA ASP A 22 -14.26 -17.39 -13.03
C ASP A 22 -13.79 -16.41 -11.94
N ALA A 23 -14.36 -15.20 -11.92
CA ALA A 23 -14.13 -14.28 -10.81
C ALA A 23 -14.92 -14.77 -9.58
N PRO A 24 -14.28 -15.04 -8.41
CA PRO A 24 -15.04 -15.16 -7.17
C PRO A 24 -15.87 -13.89 -7.03
N ARG A 25 -17.19 -14.00 -6.78
CA ARG A 25 -18.14 -12.85 -6.72
C ARG A 25 -17.42 -11.59 -6.27
N GLY A 26 -17.06 -10.73 -7.23
CA GLY A 26 -16.09 -9.67 -7.02
C GLY A 26 -16.64 -8.71 -5.97
N MET A 27 -15.85 -8.43 -4.94
CA MET A 27 -16.18 -7.40 -3.97
C MET A 27 -16.36 -6.07 -4.71
N SER A 28 -17.49 -5.40 -4.53
CA SER A 28 -17.74 -4.11 -5.21
C SER A 28 -16.74 -3.06 -4.72
N ALA A 29 -16.52 -2.01 -5.51
CA ALA A 29 -15.64 -0.93 -5.09
C ALA A 29 -16.16 -0.23 -3.81
N GLU A 30 -17.48 -0.13 -3.60
CA GLU A 30 -18.04 0.30 -2.31
C GLU A 30 -17.60 -0.62 -1.17
N GLN A 31 -17.75 -1.94 -1.35
CA GLN A 31 -17.41 -2.92 -0.33
C GLN A 31 -15.91 -2.91 0.01
N VAL A 32 -15.04 -2.70 -0.98
CA VAL A 32 -13.60 -2.50 -0.77
C VAL A 32 -13.36 -1.22 0.01
N GLY A 33 -14.00 -0.12 -0.38
CA GLY A 33 -13.91 1.16 0.31
C GLY A 33 -14.31 1.06 1.78
N ASP A 34 -15.43 0.38 2.06
CA ASP A 34 -15.93 0.14 3.42
C ASP A 34 -14.99 -0.77 4.22
N ALA A 35 -14.49 -1.84 3.62
CA ALA A 35 -13.55 -2.76 4.26
C ALA A 35 -12.25 -2.04 4.66
N LEU A 36 -11.64 -1.27 3.75
CA LEU A 36 -10.41 -0.51 4.03
C LEU A 36 -10.61 0.61 5.06
N SER A 37 -11.85 1.06 5.23
CA SER A 37 -12.20 2.10 6.19
C SER A 37 -12.49 1.55 7.59
N ASN A 38 -12.57 0.23 7.73
CA ASN A 38 -12.79 -0.44 9.00
C ASN A 38 -11.50 -0.41 9.86
N PRO A 39 -11.55 0.09 11.11
CA PRO A 39 -10.38 0.15 12.00
C PRO A 39 -9.74 -1.22 12.31
N MET A 40 -10.55 -2.30 12.30
CA MET A 40 -10.07 -3.66 12.52
C MET A 40 -9.27 -4.16 11.32
N VAL A 41 -9.73 -3.88 10.10
CA VAL A 41 -9.01 -4.20 8.86
C VAL A 41 -7.70 -3.40 8.77
N GLN A 42 -7.76 -2.10 9.06
CA GLN A 42 -6.57 -1.25 9.10
C GLN A 42 -5.54 -1.76 10.12
N SER A 43 -6.00 -2.19 11.30
CA SER A 43 -5.12 -2.76 12.31
C SER A 43 -4.56 -4.12 11.90
N GLY A 44 -5.34 -4.96 11.22
CA GLY A 44 -4.88 -6.23 10.67
C GLY A 44 -3.80 -6.05 9.59
N ILE A 45 -4.02 -5.16 8.63
CA ILE A 45 -3.04 -4.82 7.60
C ILE A 45 -1.77 -4.23 8.23
N ALA A 46 -1.92 -3.33 9.20
CA ALA A 46 -0.77 -2.78 9.92
C ALA A 46 0.02 -3.86 10.68
N GLY A 47 -0.65 -4.85 11.25
CA GLY A 47 0.00 -6.01 11.88
C GLY A 47 0.76 -6.88 10.87
N LEU A 48 0.17 -7.16 9.71
CA LEU A 48 0.83 -7.92 8.64
C LEU A 48 2.08 -7.20 8.12
N VAL A 49 1.97 -5.90 7.87
CA VAL A 49 3.09 -5.06 7.44
C VAL A 49 4.18 -5.04 8.50
N ALA A 50 3.81 -4.91 9.78
CA ALA A 50 4.77 -4.95 10.88
C ALA A 50 5.51 -6.29 10.93
N ALA A 51 4.81 -7.42 10.83
CA ALA A 51 5.43 -8.74 10.83
C ALA A 51 6.38 -8.97 9.65
N PHE A 52 5.98 -8.54 8.44
CA PHE A 52 6.85 -8.63 7.27
C PHE A 52 8.08 -7.72 7.40
N THR A 53 7.88 -6.52 7.92
CA THR A 53 8.96 -5.56 8.16
C THR A 53 9.94 -6.11 9.18
N ASP A 54 9.47 -6.66 10.29
CA ASP A 54 10.32 -7.26 11.33
C ASP A 54 11.21 -8.38 10.76
N ASN A 55 10.65 -9.24 9.89
CA ASN A 55 11.43 -10.28 9.23
C ASN A 55 12.52 -9.73 8.30
N ILE A 56 12.23 -8.66 7.55
CA ILE A 56 13.26 -7.98 6.74
C ILE A 56 14.30 -7.33 7.65
N LEU A 57 13.87 -6.69 8.72
CA LEU A 57 14.74 -5.94 9.63
C LEU A 57 15.67 -6.85 10.43
N ASP A 58 15.35 -8.12 10.62
CA ASP A 58 16.23 -9.13 11.24
C ASP A 58 17.44 -9.50 10.35
N THR A 59 17.51 -8.96 9.13
CA THR A 59 18.66 -9.18 8.24
C THR A 59 19.92 -8.55 8.85
N GLY A 60 20.90 -9.40 9.16
CA GLY A 60 22.22 -8.98 9.62
C GLY A 60 22.99 -8.19 8.55
N ILE A 61 23.51 -7.02 8.93
CA ILE A 61 24.29 -6.13 8.05
C ILE A 61 25.76 -6.06 8.43
N GLY A 62 26.24 -6.94 9.31
CA GLY A 62 27.65 -7.06 9.67
C GLY A 62 28.67 -7.02 8.51
N PRO A 63 28.42 -7.68 7.35
CA PRO A 63 29.36 -7.64 6.23
C PRO A 63 29.64 -6.25 5.61
N ILE A 64 28.76 -5.27 5.85
CA ILE A 64 28.93 -3.88 5.40
C ILE A 64 29.57 -2.97 6.45
N ALA A 65 29.76 -3.42 7.69
CA ALA A 65 30.37 -2.64 8.78
C ALA A 65 31.77 -2.11 8.42
N ARG A 66 32.54 -2.84 7.60
CA ARG A 66 33.85 -2.39 7.09
C ARG A 66 33.80 -1.15 6.18
N TYR A 67 32.62 -0.75 5.73
CA TYR A 67 32.40 0.37 4.81
C TYR A 67 31.67 1.54 5.48
N SER A 68 31.29 1.42 6.75
CA SER A 68 30.56 2.47 7.48
C SER A 68 30.89 2.41 8.96
N ASP A 69 31.35 3.53 9.52
CA ASP A 69 31.65 3.65 10.95
C ASP A 69 30.39 3.61 11.83
N ASP A 70 29.21 3.83 11.23
CA ASP A 70 27.92 3.85 11.93
C ASP A 70 27.31 2.45 12.12
N VAL A 71 27.87 1.42 11.46
CA VAL A 71 27.34 0.04 11.46
C VAL A 71 28.27 -0.87 12.25
N ARG A 72 27.73 -1.59 13.23
CA ARG A 72 28.47 -2.58 14.02
C ARG A 72 28.42 -3.96 13.34
N PRO A 73 29.44 -4.82 13.51
CA PRO A 73 29.47 -6.16 12.93
C PRO A 73 28.27 -7.05 13.33
N GLU A 74 27.69 -6.80 14.50
CA GLU A 74 26.52 -7.49 15.03
C GLU A 74 25.17 -6.82 14.67
N ASP A 75 25.19 -5.65 14.03
CA ASP A 75 23.96 -4.90 13.74
C ASP A 75 23.11 -5.62 12.67
N THR A 76 21.80 -5.51 12.86
CA THR A 76 20.77 -5.81 11.86
C THR A 76 20.28 -4.53 11.16
N LEU A 77 19.53 -4.67 10.07
CA LEU A 77 18.81 -3.54 9.48
C LEU A 77 17.89 -2.86 10.50
N GLY A 78 17.25 -3.65 11.37
CA GLY A 78 16.40 -3.16 12.44
C GLY A 78 17.14 -2.30 13.44
N ASP A 79 18.35 -2.67 13.82
CA ASP A 79 19.17 -1.89 14.75
C ASP A 79 19.54 -0.52 14.17
N LEU A 80 19.86 -0.47 12.87
CA LEU A 80 20.17 0.77 12.19
C LEU A 80 18.95 1.68 12.11
N VAL A 81 17.81 1.14 11.67
CA VAL A 81 16.56 1.90 11.54
C VAL A 81 16.06 2.42 12.88
N ARG A 82 16.13 1.62 13.95
CA ARG A 82 15.69 2.03 15.30
C ARG A 82 16.64 3.04 15.94
N ARG A 83 17.92 3.05 15.55
CA ARG A 83 18.88 4.07 16.00
C ARG A 83 18.56 5.44 15.41
N GLU A 84 18.12 5.48 14.15
CA GLU A 84 17.67 6.70 13.47
C GLU A 84 16.27 7.13 13.92
N ASP A 85 15.35 6.18 14.09
CA ASP A 85 13.98 6.41 14.57
C ASP A 85 13.64 5.50 15.77
N PRO A 86 13.83 5.98 17.02
CA PRO A 86 13.49 5.20 18.22
C PRO A 86 12.01 4.84 18.35
N ARG A 87 11.13 5.49 17.58
CA ARG A 87 9.68 5.21 17.55
C ARG A 87 9.26 4.53 16.25
N PHE A 88 10.19 3.87 15.56
CA PHE A 88 9.95 3.26 14.25
C PHE A 88 8.71 2.37 14.22
N ASP A 89 8.55 1.45 15.18
CA ASP A 89 7.45 0.48 15.20
C ASP A 89 6.08 1.19 15.33
N GLU A 90 5.99 2.18 16.21
CA GLU A 90 4.79 2.99 16.39
C GLU A 90 4.49 3.85 15.14
N ASN A 91 5.55 4.39 14.53
CA ASN A 91 5.47 5.19 13.31
C ASN A 91 5.00 4.35 12.13
N LEU A 92 5.54 3.14 11.97
CA LEU A 92 5.17 2.18 10.94
C LEU A 92 3.70 1.81 11.05
N GLN A 93 3.24 1.44 12.26
CA GLN A 93 1.85 1.06 12.48
C GLN A 93 0.90 2.23 12.19
N ARG A 94 1.22 3.42 12.70
CA ARG A 94 0.41 4.63 12.49
C ARG A 94 0.34 5.04 11.02
N ARG A 95 1.48 5.05 10.32
CA ARG A 95 1.55 5.39 8.90
C ARG A 95 0.78 4.38 8.05
N THR A 96 0.91 3.10 8.36
CA THR A 96 0.18 2.04 7.64
C THR A 96 -1.33 2.19 7.81
N ARG A 97 -1.82 2.36 9.05
CA ARG A 97 -3.25 2.61 9.29
C ARG A 97 -3.75 3.83 8.51
N GLY A 98 -3.00 4.94 8.55
CA GLY A 98 -3.34 6.16 7.83
C GLY A 98 -3.40 5.97 6.31
N ALA A 99 -2.43 5.24 5.74
CA ALA A 99 -2.41 4.94 4.30
C ALA A 99 -3.61 4.09 3.86
N VAL A 100 -3.96 3.06 4.64
CA VAL A 100 -5.13 2.20 4.37
C VAL A 100 -6.43 3.00 4.49
N ALA A 101 -6.55 3.86 5.51
CA ALA A 101 -7.71 4.73 5.67
C ALA A 101 -7.89 5.68 4.47
N LEU A 102 -6.79 6.30 4.00
CA LEU A 102 -6.80 7.17 2.84
C LEU A 102 -7.21 6.41 1.56
N ALA A 103 -6.70 5.21 1.36
CA ALA A 103 -7.09 4.37 0.24
C ALA A 103 -8.59 4.00 0.28
N GLY A 104 -9.11 3.68 1.47
CA GLY A 104 -10.53 3.41 1.68
C GLY A 104 -11.41 4.62 1.38
N GLN A 105 -10.98 5.82 1.76
CA GLN A 105 -11.69 7.07 1.44
C GLN A 105 -11.65 7.36 -0.07
N ALA A 106 -10.47 7.30 -0.70
CA ALA A 106 -10.32 7.57 -2.13
C ALA A 106 -11.18 6.63 -2.99
N THR A 107 -11.30 5.36 -2.56
CA THR A 107 -12.16 4.37 -3.23
C THR A 107 -13.62 4.79 -3.14
N ARG A 108 -14.10 5.17 -1.95
CA ARG A 108 -15.49 5.62 -1.75
C ARG A 108 -15.80 6.89 -2.52
N ASP A 109 -14.88 7.85 -2.53
CA ASP A 109 -15.03 9.11 -3.29
C ASP A 109 -15.12 8.84 -4.80
N GLY A 110 -14.26 7.96 -5.34
CA GLY A 110 -14.30 7.58 -6.75
C GLY A 110 -15.60 6.88 -7.15
N VAL A 111 -16.17 6.07 -6.27
CA VAL A 111 -17.47 5.42 -6.49
C VAL A 111 -18.62 6.43 -6.45
N ALA A 112 -18.61 7.35 -5.49
CA ALA A 112 -19.61 8.42 -5.42
C ALA A 112 -19.61 9.28 -6.69
N MET A 113 -18.42 9.64 -7.19
CA MET A 113 -18.28 10.36 -8.46
C MET A 113 -18.82 9.56 -9.64
N SER A 114 -18.51 8.26 -9.70
CA SER A 114 -18.99 7.38 -10.78
C SER A 114 -20.52 7.30 -10.81
N ASN A 115 -21.16 7.24 -9.64
CA ASN A 115 -22.62 7.23 -9.52
C ASN A 115 -23.26 8.55 -9.98
N GLU A 116 -22.65 9.70 -9.68
CA GLU A 116 -23.14 11.01 -10.17
C GLU A 116 -22.97 11.17 -11.68
N LEU A 117 -21.88 10.64 -12.25
CA LEU A 117 -21.68 10.60 -13.70
C LEU A 117 -22.74 9.74 -14.39
N GLY A 118 -23.06 8.57 -13.83
CA GLY A 118 -24.14 7.70 -14.31
C GLY A 118 -25.49 8.43 -14.36
N LYS A 119 -25.88 9.08 -13.26
CA LYS A 119 -27.12 9.89 -13.22
C LYS A 119 -27.15 11.00 -14.26
N THR A 120 -26.01 11.63 -14.52
CA THR A 120 -25.88 12.70 -15.51
C THR A 120 -26.04 12.14 -16.93
N ALA A 121 -25.42 11.00 -17.23
CA ALA A 121 -25.55 10.33 -18.52
C ALA A 121 -27.00 9.88 -18.79
N ASP A 122 -27.69 9.32 -17.79
CA ASP A 122 -29.09 8.88 -17.91
C ASP A 122 -30.03 10.05 -18.24
N ARG A 123 -29.79 11.23 -17.66
CA ARG A 123 -30.56 12.45 -17.98
C ARG A 123 -30.38 12.90 -19.43
N LEU A 124 -29.18 12.70 -19.99
CA LEU A 124 -28.89 13.07 -21.37
C LEU A 124 -29.52 12.12 -22.39
N GLN A 125 -29.80 10.86 -22.03
CA GLN A 125 -30.47 9.89 -22.90
C GLN A 125 -31.99 10.08 -22.99
N LEU A 126 -32.58 10.91 -22.12
CA LEU A 126 -34.00 11.23 -22.10
C LEU A 126 -34.36 12.49 -22.90
N LEU A 127 -33.37 13.14 -23.53
CA LEU A 127 -33.52 14.29 -24.44
C LEU A 127 -33.35 13.85 -25.90
#